data_AF-A0A2T7DXA2-F1
#
_entry.id   AF-A0A2T7DXA2-F1
#
_cell.length_a   1.000
_cell.length_b   1.000
_cell.length_c   1.000
_cell.angle_alpha   90.00
_cell.angle_beta   90.00
_cell.angle_gamma   90.00
#
_symmetry.space_group_name_H-M   'P 1'
#
loop_
_entity.id
_entity.type
_entity.pdbx_description
1 polymer ?
#
loop_
_entity_poly.entity_id
_entity_poly.type
_entity_poly.pdbx_seq_one_letter_code
_entity_poly.pdbx_strand_id
1 'polypeptide(L)'
;MAVSNNITACVTFMVLLCTVPIAATGVWLASRHGGEGCARLARWPVAALGALLLLVALAGFLGAYRNRKGLLACYLFAMAALITLLLALLVAAFVVAHDSGAYAVPGRAYEDYRLEGYSPWLRRYVAGDPDRWEGIRACVTGSGTCRKLAMDRSFIVPEQFYMTHLSPIESGCCKPPTACGFAYVSPTAWSGPAANPAADADCAAWSNDPGQLCYGCGSCKAGVLGELREQWRRASVALLAATVALIFVYVVGCCAFRNAQTEDMFRRYKWGNNY
;
A
#
# COMPACT_ATOMS: atom_id res chain seq x y z
N MET A 1 -33.37 21.55 -20.31
CA MET A 1 -33.06 20.61 -19.20
C MET A 1 -32.65 19.20 -19.66
N ALA A 2 -32.89 18.78 -20.92
CA ALA A 2 -32.46 17.45 -21.41
C ALA A 2 -30.98 17.38 -21.85
N VAL A 3 -30.41 18.47 -22.36
CA VAL A 3 -29.03 18.49 -22.89
C VAL A 3 -27.98 18.41 -21.78
N SER A 4 -28.23 19.05 -20.63
CA SER A 4 -27.30 19.01 -19.49
C SER A 4 -27.16 17.60 -18.90
N ASN A 5 -28.26 16.85 -18.79
CA ASN A 5 -28.26 15.47 -18.31
C ASN A 5 -27.48 14.52 -19.22
N ASN A 6 -27.59 14.69 -20.55
CA ASN A 6 -26.85 13.87 -21.51
C ASN A 6 -25.34 14.16 -21.46
N ILE A 7 -24.94 15.41 -21.20
CA ILE A 7 -23.53 15.77 -21.04
C ILE A 7 -22.96 15.16 -19.76
N THR A 8 -23.69 15.21 -18.63
CA THR A 8 -23.22 14.58 -17.37
C THR A 8 -23.15 13.06 -17.51
N ALA A 9 -24.11 12.44 -18.21
CA ALA A 9 -24.09 11.00 -18.51
C ALA A 9 -22.89 10.61 -19.39
N CYS A 10 -22.62 11.35 -20.46
CA CYS A 10 -21.47 11.11 -21.34
C CYS A 10 -20.13 11.29 -20.62
N VAL A 11 -19.97 12.36 -19.82
CA VAL A 11 -18.73 12.59 -19.06
C VAL A 11 -18.49 11.47 -18.05
N THR A 12 -19.54 11.02 -17.35
CA THR A 12 -19.43 9.94 -16.36
C THR A 12 -19.17 8.58 -17.02
N PHE A 13 -19.76 8.32 -18.18
CA PHE A 13 -19.52 7.12 -18.97
C PHE A 13 -18.09 7.07 -19.55
N MET A 14 -17.57 8.22 -20.00
CA MET A 14 -16.18 8.35 -20.46
C MET A 14 -15.19 8.14 -19.31
N VAL A 15 -15.47 8.67 -18.12
CA VAL A 15 -14.67 8.40 -16.91
C VAL A 15 -14.70 6.90 -16.57
N LEU A 16 -15.87 6.25 -16.64
CA LEU A 16 -16.02 4.81 -16.40
C LEU A 16 -15.18 3.99 -17.39
N LEU A 17 -15.27 4.31 -18.69
CA LEU A 17 -14.49 3.68 -19.74
C LEU A 17 -12.98 3.93 -19.62
N CYS A 18 -12.54 5.05 -19.05
CA CYS A 18 -11.13 5.30 -18.76
C CYS A 18 -10.65 4.60 -17.49
N THR A 19 -11.51 4.40 -16.49
CA THR A 19 -11.16 3.68 -15.25
C THR A 19 -11.05 2.17 -15.43
N VAL A 20 -11.85 1.57 -16.33
CA VAL A 20 -11.77 0.14 -16.64
C VAL A 20 -10.38 -0.31 -17.12
N PRO A 21 -9.70 0.35 -18.08
CA PRO A 21 -8.34 0.01 -18.48
C PRO A 21 -7.29 0.36 -17.42
N ILE A 22 -7.52 1.33 -16.54
CA ILE A 22 -6.63 1.61 -15.39
C ILE A 22 -6.76 0.51 -14.32
N ALA A 23 -7.98 0.06 -14.04
CA ALA A 23 -8.25 -1.06 -13.13
C ALA A 23 -7.77 -2.39 -13.75
N ALA A 24 -7.99 -2.58 -15.05
CA ALA A 24 -7.53 -3.75 -15.78
C ALA A 24 -5.99 -3.78 -15.90
N THR A 25 -5.32 -2.65 -16.12
CA THR A 25 -3.85 -2.59 -16.07
C THR A 25 -3.35 -2.82 -14.64
N GLY A 26 -4.01 -2.27 -13.61
CA GLY A 26 -3.69 -2.57 -12.21
C GLY A 26 -3.83 -4.06 -11.85
N VAL A 27 -4.90 -4.70 -12.31
CA VAL A 27 -5.14 -6.15 -12.13
C VAL A 27 -4.21 -7.00 -13.02
N TRP A 28 -3.86 -6.53 -14.22
CA TRP A 28 -2.96 -7.21 -15.15
C TRP A 28 -1.48 -7.13 -14.73
N LEU A 29 -1.06 -5.98 -14.18
CA LEU A 29 0.21 -5.85 -13.46
C LEU A 29 0.22 -6.73 -12.21
N ALA A 30 -0.91 -6.88 -11.51
CA ALA A 30 -1.04 -7.80 -10.39
C ALA A 30 -1.01 -9.29 -10.82
N SER A 31 -1.42 -9.62 -12.05
CA SER A 31 -1.51 -11.00 -12.56
C SER A 31 -0.26 -11.50 -13.26
N ARG A 32 0.64 -10.61 -13.73
CA ARG A 32 1.94 -11.04 -14.26
C ARG A 32 2.81 -11.63 -13.16
N HIS A 33 3.04 -12.93 -13.25
CA HIS A 33 3.91 -13.75 -12.40
C HIS A 33 5.42 -13.55 -12.69
N GLY A 34 5.88 -12.32 -12.93
CA GLY A 34 7.27 -12.14 -13.34
C GLY A 34 7.81 -10.75 -13.07
N GLY A 35 8.61 -10.62 -12.01
CA GLY A 35 9.69 -9.65 -11.94
C GLY A 35 9.69 -8.70 -10.74
N GLU A 36 8.52 -8.23 -10.28
CA GLU A 36 8.49 -7.14 -9.30
C GLU A 36 7.37 -7.37 -8.27
N GLY A 37 7.76 -7.66 -7.02
CA GLY A 37 6.86 -7.64 -5.87
C GLY A 37 6.46 -9.03 -5.35
N CYS A 38 7.23 -9.53 -4.41
CA CYS A 38 7.00 -10.82 -3.77
C CYS A 38 5.77 -10.89 -2.83
N ALA A 39 5.17 -9.75 -2.54
CA ALA A 39 4.11 -9.63 -1.57
C ALA A 39 2.74 -9.86 -2.22
N ARG A 40 2.17 -11.05 -2.01
CA ARG A 40 0.73 -11.31 -2.16
C ARG A 40 -0.13 -10.31 -1.34
N LEU A 41 0.46 -9.67 -0.33
CA LEU A 41 -0.14 -8.65 0.52
C LEU A 41 -0.08 -7.21 -0.06
N ALA A 42 0.84 -6.92 -0.99
CA ALA A 42 0.86 -5.65 -1.75
C ALA A 42 -0.19 -5.64 -2.88
N ARG A 43 -0.71 -6.81 -3.27
CA ARG A 43 -1.84 -6.93 -4.21
C ARG A 43 -3.16 -6.42 -3.64
N TRP A 44 -3.39 -6.53 -2.33
CA TRP A 44 -4.61 -6.09 -1.66
C TRP A 44 -4.87 -4.57 -1.71
N PRO A 45 -3.90 -3.67 -1.46
CA PRO A 45 -4.14 -2.24 -1.58
C PRO A 45 -4.43 -1.81 -3.02
N VAL A 46 -3.76 -2.39 -4.02
CA VAL A 46 -4.05 -2.09 -5.45
C VAL A 46 -5.41 -2.62 -5.87
N ALA A 47 -5.77 -3.85 -5.46
CA ALA A 47 -7.10 -4.41 -5.70
C ALA A 47 -8.20 -3.63 -4.99
N ALA A 48 -7.96 -3.16 -3.76
CA ALA A 48 -8.88 -2.30 -3.02
C ALA A 48 -9.08 -0.96 -3.74
N LEU A 49 -7.99 -0.33 -4.23
CA LEU A 49 -8.05 0.92 -4.98
C LEU A 49 -8.80 0.75 -6.31
N GLY A 50 -8.56 -0.35 -7.03
CA GLY A 50 -9.29 -0.71 -8.24
C GLY A 50 -10.77 -0.97 -8.00
N ALA A 51 -11.14 -1.72 -6.95
CA ALA A 51 -12.52 -1.94 -6.54
C ALA A 51 -13.21 -0.62 -6.18
N LEU A 52 -12.49 0.28 -5.52
CA LEU A 52 -12.98 1.60 -5.16
C LEU A 52 -13.27 2.50 -6.36
N LEU A 53 -12.35 2.57 -7.32
CA LEU A 53 -12.57 3.29 -8.58
C LEU A 53 -13.77 2.73 -9.34
N LEU A 54 -13.95 1.41 -9.32
CA LEU A 54 -15.08 0.73 -9.96
C LEU A 54 -16.42 1.05 -9.26
N LEU A 55 -16.42 1.16 -7.93
CA LEU A 55 -17.60 1.59 -7.15
C LEU A 55 -17.97 3.06 -7.39
N VAL A 56 -16.98 3.95 -7.46
CA VAL A 56 -17.20 5.37 -7.84
C VAL A 56 -17.84 5.46 -9.22
N ALA A 57 -17.33 4.68 -10.18
CA ALA A 57 -17.81 4.68 -11.54
C ALA A 57 -19.26 4.14 -11.63
N LEU A 58 -19.56 3.01 -10.97
CA LEU A 58 -20.91 2.45 -10.91
C LEU A 58 -21.90 3.44 -10.28
N ALA A 59 -21.54 4.07 -9.15
CA ALA A 59 -22.40 5.06 -8.50
C ALA A 59 -22.71 6.25 -9.42
N GLY A 60 -21.71 6.77 -10.14
CA GLY A 60 -21.89 7.83 -11.13
C GLY A 60 -22.81 7.43 -12.29
N PHE A 61 -22.67 6.19 -12.79
CA PHE A 61 -23.51 5.68 -13.87
C PHE A 61 -24.98 5.51 -13.46
N LEU A 62 -25.23 4.97 -12.25
CA LEU A 62 -26.59 4.86 -11.72
C LEU A 62 -27.26 6.24 -11.51
N GLY A 63 -26.49 7.25 -11.08
CA GLY A 63 -27.00 8.61 -10.87
C GLY A 63 -27.45 9.30 -12.16
N ALA A 64 -26.80 9.03 -13.28
CA ALA A 64 -27.10 9.66 -14.57
C ALA A 64 -28.33 9.06 -15.30
N TYR A 65 -28.67 7.79 -15.03
CA TYR A 65 -29.61 7.04 -15.88
C TYR A 65 -31.11 7.21 -15.51
N ARG A 66 -31.48 7.67 -14.31
CA ARG A 66 -32.91 7.78 -13.93
C ARG A 66 -33.26 9.07 -13.18
N ASN A 67 -34.01 9.94 -13.87
CA ASN A 67 -34.53 11.22 -13.40
C ASN A 67 -35.70 11.07 -12.39
N ARG A 68 -35.42 10.48 -11.21
CA ARG A 68 -36.40 10.30 -10.12
C ARG A 68 -35.78 10.81 -8.81
N LYS A 69 -36.50 11.68 -8.09
CA LYS A 69 -36.04 12.29 -6.82
C LYS A 69 -35.56 11.28 -5.77
N GLY A 70 -36.13 10.07 -5.74
CA GLY A 70 -35.67 8.99 -4.84
C GLY A 70 -34.32 8.38 -5.22
N LEU A 71 -33.97 8.37 -6.51
CA LEU A 71 -32.70 7.78 -6.98
C LEU A 71 -31.50 8.66 -6.59
N LEU A 72 -31.69 9.98 -6.55
CA LEU A 72 -30.67 10.92 -6.13
C LEU A 72 -30.40 10.83 -4.61
N ALA A 73 -31.43 10.57 -3.81
CA ALA A 73 -31.27 10.27 -2.39
C ALA A 73 -30.52 8.95 -2.16
N CYS A 74 -30.84 7.89 -2.93
CA CYS A 74 -30.07 6.65 -2.91
C CYS A 74 -28.61 6.85 -3.34
N TYR A 75 -28.36 7.72 -4.32
CA TYR A 75 -27.01 8.09 -4.76
C TYR A 75 -26.21 8.80 -3.67
N LEU A 76 -26.80 9.80 -2.99
CA LEU A 76 -26.17 10.48 -1.87
C LEU A 76 -25.86 9.51 -0.72
N PHE A 77 -26.76 8.56 -0.43
CA PHE A 77 -26.53 7.53 0.58
C PHE A 77 -25.39 6.58 0.17
N ALA A 78 -25.35 6.13 -1.08
CA ALA A 78 -24.29 5.27 -1.59
C ALA A 78 -22.92 5.97 -1.58
N MET A 79 -22.86 7.25 -1.96
CA MET A 79 -21.64 8.06 -1.88
C MET A 79 -21.17 8.26 -0.45
N ALA A 80 -22.09 8.53 0.49
CA ALA A 80 -21.75 8.63 1.91
C ALA A 80 -21.21 7.30 2.45
N ALA A 81 -21.86 6.18 2.14
CA ALA A 81 -21.37 4.84 2.52
C ALA A 81 -19.96 4.57 1.96
N LEU A 82 -19.70 4.93 0.70
CA LEU A 82 -18.37 4.78 0.10
C LEU A 82 -17.30 5.62 0.80
N ILE A 83 -17.60 6.88 1.13
CA ILE A 83 -16.70 7.75 1.89
C ILE A 83 -16.42 7.16 3.27
N THR A 84 -17.43 6.64 3.96
CA THR A 84 -17.23 5.99 5.28
C THR A 84 -16.35 4.75 5.18
N LEU A 85 -16.55 3.91 4.16
CA LEU A 85 -15.72 2.74 3.89
C LEU A 85 -14.26 3.14 3.61
N LEU A 86 -14.06 4.18 2.81
CA LEU A 86 -12.74 4.73 2.49
C LEU A 86 -12.01 5.23 3.74
N LEU A 87 -12.69 6.01 4.56
CA LEU A 87 -12.14 6.51 5.81
C LEU A 87 -11.79 5.35 6.76
N ALA A 88 -12.64 4.33 6.86
CA ALA A 88 -12.35 3.14 7.65
C ALA A 88 -11.11 2.38 7.15
N LEU A 89 -10.98 2.19 5.84
CA LEU A 89 -9.80 1.56 5.23
C LEU A 89 -8.53 2.39 5.43
N LEU A 90 -8.62 3.71 5.32
CA LEU A 90 -7.51 4.63 5.60
C LEU A 90 -7.05 4.50 7.06
N VAL A 91 -7.98 4.56 8.01
CA VAL A 91 -7.66 4.42 9.44
C VAL A 91 -7.01 3.06 9.70
N ALA A 92 -7.56 1.97 9.15
CA ALA A 92 -6.97 0.64 9.28
C ALA A 92 -5.54 0.58 8.69
N ALA A 93 -5.33 1.19 7.52
CA ALA A 93 -4.01 1.25 6.89
C ALA A 93 -2.99 2.03 7.73
N PHE A 94 -3.39 3.17 8.30
CA PHE A 94 -2.54 3.95 9.21
C PHE A 94 -2.23 3.18 10.49
N VAL A 95 -3.20 2.51 11.11
CA VAL A 95 -2.99 1.71 12.32
C VAL A 95 -2.00 0.57 12.04
N VAL A 96 -2.17 -0.15 10.93
CA VAL A 96 -1.28 -1.25 10.55
C VAL A 96 0.14 -0.75 10.25
N ALA A 97 0.25 0.42 9.60
CA ALA A 97 1.51 1.04 9.18
C ALA A 97 2.08 2.06 10.18
N HIS A 98 1.58 2.13 11.42
CA HIS A 98 2.05 3.11 12.41
C HIS A 98 3.42 2.73 12.99
N ASP A 99 3.57 1.50 13.49
CA ASP A 99 4.76 1.05 14.23
C ASP A 99 5.86 0.52 13.30
N SER A 100 7.03 1.17 13.34
CA SER A 100 8.18 0.82 12.51
C SER A 100 9.16 0.00 13.34
N GLY A 101 9.45 -1.22 12.90
CA GLY A 101 10.54 -2.02 13.46
C GLY A 101 11.94 -1.55 13.08
N ALA A 102 12.05 -0.44 12.36
CA ALA A 102 13.32 0.14 11.94
C ALA A 102 14.00 0.84 13.11
N TYR A 103 15.31 0.64 13.24
CA TYR A 103 16.14 1.36 14.20
C TYR A 103 17.45 1.79 13.55
N ALA A 104 17.85 3.03 13.85
CA ALA A 104 19.09 3.59 13.35
C ALA A 104 20.29 2.92 14.04
N VAL A 105 21.31 2.62 13.24
CA VAL A 105 22.58 2.07 13.75
C VAL A 105 23.64 3.18 13.76
N PRO A 106 24.34 3.41 14.88
CA PRO A 106 25.36 4.45 14.96
C PRO A 106 26.44 4.30 13.87
N GLY A 107 26.71 5.39 13.14
CA GLY A 107 27.72 5.42 12.08
C GLY A 107 27.33 4.70 10.79
N ARG A 108 26.05 4.41 10.58
CA ARG A 108 25.50 3.80 9.36
C ARG A 108 24.37 4.67 8.80
N ALA A 109 24.28 4.78 7.48
CA ALA A 109 23.20 5.48 6.77
C ALA A 109 21.96 4.59 6.56
N TYR A 110 22.11 3.27 6.66
CA TYR A 110 21.00 2.31 6.61
C TYR A 110 20.45 2.00 8.00
N GLU A 111 19.21 1.53 8.04
CA GLU A 111 18.54 1.07 9.25
C GLU A 111 18.49 -0.47 9.29
N ASP A 112 18.57 -1.00 10.51
CA ASP A 112 18.30 -2.41 10.78
C ASP A 112 16.84 -2.56 11.23
N TYR A 113 16.28 -3.76 11.09
CA TYR A 113 14.85 -4.01 11.33
C TYR A 113 14.64 -5.13 12.33
N ARG A 114 13.84 -4.87 13.37
CA ARG A 114 13.38 -5.86 14.34
C ARG A 114 11.90 -6.14 14.18
N LEU A 115 11.52 -7.40 14.28
CA LEU A 115 10.13 -7.83 14.25
C LEU A 115 9.29 -7.17 15.35
N GLU A 116 9.85 -7.03 16.55
CA GLU A 116 9.14 -6.56 17.74
C GLU A 116 8.57 -5.16 17.62
N GLY A 117 9.22 -4.28 16.85
CA GLY A 117 8.76 -2.91 16.63
C GLY A 117 7.64 -2.80 15.58
N TYR A 118 7.15 -3.91 15.01
CA TYR A 118 5.98 -3.91 14.14
C TYR A 118 4.69 -4.27 14.90
N SER A 119 3.57 -3.78 14.37
CA SER A 119 2.25 -4.03 14.93
C SER A 119 1.97 -5.54 15.09
N PRO A 120 1.25 -5.97 16.14
CA PRO A 120 0.97 -7.38 16.42
C PRO A 120 0.33 -8.11 15.24
N TRP A 121 -0.49 -7.41 14.46
CA TRP A 121 -1.14 -7.95 13.26
C TRP A 121 -0.13 -8.31 12.17
N LEU A 122 0.83 -7.42 11.86
CA LEU A 122 1.88 -7.67 10.86
C LEU A 122 2.81 -8.80 11.29
N ARG A 123 3.21 -8.80 12.57
CA ARG A 123 4.00 -9.89 13.14
C ARG A 123 3.29 -11.23 12.99
N ARG A 124 1.99 -11.30 13.33
CA ARG A 124 1.22 -12.54 13.20
C ARG A 124 1.01 -12.97 11.75
N TYR A 125 0.90 -12.02 10.81
CA TYR A 125 0.80 -12.34 9.40
C TYR A 125 2.05 -13.08 8.87
N VAL A 126 3.24 -12.65 9.27
CA VAL A 126 4.52 -13.22 8.79
C VAL A 126 5.04 -14.38 9.65
N ALA A 127 4.88 -14.30 10.97
CA ALA A 127 5.41 -15.29 11.92
C ALA A 127 4.38 -16.33 12.36
N GLY A 128 3.09 -16.12 12.11
CA GLY A 128 2.02 -17.01 12.58
C GLY A 128 1.87 -18.30 11.78
N ASP A 129 2.11 -18.24 10.46
CA ASP A 129 1.91 -19.38 9.55
C ASP A 129 3.22 -19.73 8.82
N PRO A 130 3.85 -20.90 9.09
CA PRO A 130 5.15 -21.27 8.50
C PRO A 130 5.06 -21.44 6.98
N ASP A 131 4.00 -22.09 6.47
CA ASP A 131 3.80 -22.29 5.02
C ASP A 131 3.69 -20.97 4.26
N ARG A 132 3.06 -19.95 4.89
CA ARG A 132 2.98 -18.61 4.31
C ARG A 132 4.36 -17.97 4.23
N TRP A 133 5.17 -18.11 5.28
CA TRP A 133 6.54 -17.61 5.26
C TRP A 133 7.38 -18.32 4.20
N GLU A 134 7.26 -19.62 4.02
CA GLU A 134 7.99 -20.34 2.96
C GLU A 134 7.69 -19.78 1.56
N GLY A 135 6.42 -19.49 1.27
CA GLY A 135 6.03 -18.85 0.02
C GLY A 135 6.63 -17.45 -0.16
N ILE A 136 6.69 -16.66 0.91
CA ILE A 136 7.33 -15.32 0.90
C ILE A 136 8.84 -15.47 0.72
N ARG A 137 9.47 -16.37 1.47
CA ARG A 137 10.91 -16.65 1.45
C ARG A 137 11.37 -17.07 0.06
N ALA A 138 10.71 -18.06 -0.54
CA ALA A 138 11.04 -18.58 -1.88
C ALA A 138 11.03 -17.49 -2.96
N CYS A 139 10.24 -16.46 -2.72
CA CYS A 139 10.05 -15.40 -3.67
C CYS A 139 10.97 -14.18 -3.38
N VAL A 140 11.39 -13.96 -2.12
CA VAL A 140 12.50 -13.05 -1.77
C VAL A 140 13.84 -13.63 -2.27
N THR A 141 14.03 -14.95 -2.16
CA THR A 141 15.20 -15.61 -2.76
C THR A 141 15.14 -15.53 -4.29
N GLY A 142 13.96 -15.69 -4.88
CA GLY A 142 13.72 -15.62 -6.32
C GLY A 142 13.86 -14.21 -6.94
N SER A 143 13.64 -13.14 -6.17
CA SER A 143 13.78 -11.76 -6.68
C SER A 143 15.21 -11.40 -7.08
N GLY A 144 16.19 -12.12 -6.52
CA GLY A 144 17.61 -11.88 -6.75
C GLY A 144 18.10 -10.54 -6.20
N THR A 145 17.38 -9.89 -5.29
CA THR A 145 17.78 -8.61 -4.67
C THR A 145 19.14 -8.71 -4.01
N CYS A 146 19.35 -9.73 -3.16
CA CYS A 146 20.66 -9.97 -2.53
C CYS A 146 21.76 -10.31 -3.53
N ARG A 147 21.43 -11.00 -4.63
CA ARG A 147 22.39 -11.30 -5.70
C ARG A 147 22.82 -10.03 -6.43
N LYS A 148 21.89 -9.11 -6.70
CA LYS A 148 22.20 -7.80 -7.30
C LYS A 148 23.12 -6.99 -6.38
N LEU A 149 22.82 -6.96 -5.08
CA LEU A 149 23.65 -6.29 -4.07
C LEU A 149 25.05 -6.90 -3.98
N ALA A 150 25.16 -8.24 -4.03
CA ALA A 150 26.44 -8.94 -4.01
C ALA A 150 27.31 -8.68 -5.24
N MET A 151 26.69 -8.44 -6.40
CA MET A 151 27.39 -8.17 -7.67
C MET A 151 27.76 -6.69 -7.85
N ASP A 152 27.24 -5.81 -7.00
CA ASP A 152 27.49 -4.39 -7.10
C ASP A 152 28.93 -4.06 -6.66
N ARG A 153 29.71 -3.56 -7.62
CA ARG A 153 31.13 -3.26 -7.44
C ARG A 153 31.38 -1.96 -6.67
N SER A 154 30.34 -1.18 -6.39
CA SER A 154 30.45 0.04 -5.58
C SER A 154 30.65 -0.24 -4.09
N PHE A 155 30.55 -1.49 -3.64
CA PHE A 155 30.63 -1.85 -2.22
C PHE A 155 31.90 -2.63 -1.84
N ILE A 156 32.99 -2.44 -2.59
CA ILE A 156 34.29 -3.03 -2.25
C ILE A 156 34.85 -2.40 -0.98
N VAL A 157 34.59 -1.10 -0.76
CA VAL A 157 35.04 -0.36 0.43
C VAL A 157 33.94 -0.41 1.51
N PRO A 158 34.24 -0.84 2.75
CA PRO A 158 33.25 -0.93 3.84
C PRO A 158 32.51 0.38 4.09
N GLU A 159 33.21 1.51 4.01
CA GLU A 159 32.70 2.86 4.27
C GLU A 159 31.64 3.25 3.23
N GLN A 160 31.81 2.85 1.97
CA GLN A 160 30.82 3.11 0.92
C GLN A 160 29.54 2.32 1.20
N PHE A 161 29.67 1.08 1.65
CA PHE A 161 28.53 0.27 2.07
C PHE A 161 27.82 0.87 3.29
N TYR A 162 28.57 1.36 4.28
CA TYR A 162 28.03 1.96 5.50
C TYR A 162 27.29 3.28 5.28
N MET A 163 27.69 4.04 4.25
CA MET A 163 27.06 5.33 3.90
C MET A 163 25.96 5.20 2.85
N THR A 164 25.66 3.98 2.38
CA THR A 164 24.60 3.74 1.40
C THR A 164 23.28 3.47 2.10
N HIS A 165 22.19 4.05 1.58
CA HIS A 165 20.84 3.70 2.00
C HIS A 165 20.44 2.38 1.36
N LEU A 166 20.36 1.33 2.18
CA LEU A 166 19.85 0.02 1.77
C LEU A 166 18.33 -0.03 1.89
N SER A 167 17.68 -0.74 0.98
CA SER A 167 16.26 -1.08 1.14
C SER A 167 16.04 -2.00 2.34
N PRO A 168 14.83 -2.03 2.93
CA PRO A 168 14.51 -2.89 4.07
C PRO A 168 14.85 -4.38 3.85
N ILE A 169 14.68 -4.88 2.63
CA ILE A 169 15.02 -6.27 2.29
C ILE A 169 16.54 -6.46 2.18
N GLU A 170 17.26 -5.48 1.62
CA GLU A 170 18.71 -5.55 1.52
C GLU A 170 19.37 -5.56 2.89
N SER A 171 18.96 -4.69 3.81
CA SER A 171 19.54 -4.66 5.16
C SER A 171 19.05 -5.79 6.07
N GLY A 172 17.83 -6.29 5.87
CA GLY A 172 17.25 -7.35 6.71
C GLY A 172 17.56 -8.79 6.28
N CYS A 173 17.72 -9.05 4.98
CA CYS A 173 17.90 -10.41 4.44
C CYS A 173 19.30 -10.68 3.90
N CYS A 174 19.96 -9.67 3.34
CA CYS A 174 21.20 -9.86 2.59
C CYS A 174 22.48 -9.65 3.41
N LYS A 175 22.36 -9.12 4.64
CA LYS A 175 23.47 -8.94 5.59
C LYS A 175 23.05 -9.44 6.99
N PRO A 176 24.00 -9.74 7.89
CA PRO A 176 23.69 -10.06 9.27
C PRO A 176 23.25 -8.79 10.05
N PRO A 177 22.55 -8.98 11.18
CA PRO A 177 22.25 -7.89 12.10
C PRO A 177 23.54 -7.21 12.56
N THR A 178 23.57 -5.88 12.56
CA THR A 178 24.80 -5.15 12.91
C THR A 178 25.19 -5.36 14.38
N ALA A 179 24.21 -5.66 15.23
CA ALA A 179 24.40 -5.99 16.64
C ALA A 179 25.28 -7.22 16.87
N CYS A 180 25.35 -8.15 15.90
CA CYS A 180 26.18 -9.35 15.99
C CYS A 180 27.69 -9.05 15.92
N GLY A 181 28.07 -7.93 15.29
CA GLY A 181 29.47 -7.50 15.20
C GLY A 181 30.38 -8.38 14.34
N PHE A 182 29.87 -8.93 13.23
CA PHE A 182 30.71 -9.64 12.26
C PHE A 182 31.66 -8.67 11.52
N ALA A 183 32.80 -9.17 11.05
CA ALA A 183 33.74 -8.38 10.25
C ALA A 183 33.30 -8.32 8.79
N TYR A 184 33.22 -7.11 8.22
CA TYR A 184 32.84 -6.90 6.84
C TYR A 184 33.88 -7.48 5.87
N VAL A 185 33.43 -8.21 4.85
CA VAL A 185 34.27 -8.67 3.73
C VAL A 185 33.68 -8.20 2.41
N SER A 186 32.38 -8.42 2.22
CA SER A 186 31.61 -7.95 1.07
C SER A 186 30.16 -7.70 1.48
N PRO A 187 29.29 -7.15 0.60
CA PRO A 187 27.92 -6.79 0.96
C PRO A 187 27.11 -7.94 1.57
N THR A 188 27.34 -9.16 1.08
CA THR A 188 26.65 -10.38 1.51
C THR A 188 27.56 -11.41 2.16
N ALA A 189 28.84 -11.08 2.38
CA ALA A 189 29.79 -11.98 3.04
C ALA A 189 30.51 -11.30 4.21
N TRP A 190 30.49 -11.98 5.34
CA TRP A 190 31.00 -11.48 6.61
C TRP A 190 31.87 -12.54 7.27
N SER A 191 32.99 -12.15 7.86
CA SER A 191 33.99 -13.06 8.43
C SER A 191 34.08 -12.97 9.96
N GLY A 192 34.70 -13.99 10.54
CA GLY A 192 34.90 -14.13 11.98
C GLY A 192 33.67 -14.64 12.73
N PRO A 193 33.83 -15.03 13.99
CA PRO A 193 32.69 -15.24 14.87
C PRO A 193 31.97 -13.91 15.11
N ALA A 194 30.66 -13.96 15.37
CA ALA A 194 29.94 -12.80 15.88
C ALA A 194 30.64 -12.30 17.15
N ALA A 195 31.02 -11.03 17.20
CA ALA A 195 31.59 -10.42 18.39
C ALA A 195 30.59 -10.47 19.58
N ASN A 196 29.30 -10.35 19.27
CA ASN A 196 28.20 -10.43 20.24
C ASN A 196 27.13 -11.43 19.77
N PRO A 197 27.36 -12.74 19.93
CA PRO A 197 26.42 -13.75 19.45
C PRO A 197 25.09 -13.76 20.24
N ALA A 198 25.09 -13.23 21.46
CA ALA A 198 23.90 -13.13 22.31
C ALA A 198 23.10 -11.83 22.11
N ALA A 199 23.56 -10.91 21.25
CA ALA A 199 22.86 -9.64 21.02
C ALA A 199 21.56 -9.82 20.21
N ASP A 200 21.50 -10.85 19.37
CA ASP A 200 20.33 -11.20 18.58
C ASP A 200 20.31 -12.71 18.30
N ALA A 201 19.13 -13.33 18.32
CA ALA A 201 18.98 -14.75 17.97
C ALA A 201 19.37 -15.02 16.51
N ASP A 202 19.24 -14.02 15.64
CA ASP A 202 19.60 -14.10 14.23
C ASP A 202 21.11 -14.19 13.99
N CYS A 203 21.95 -13.85 14.98
CA CYS A 203 23.41 -13.96 14.85
C CYS A 203 23.87 -15.40 14.58
N ALA A 204 23.18 -16.38 15.16
CA ALA A 204 23.46 -17.80 14.95
C ALA A 204 22.83 -18.35 13.65
N ALA A 205 21.82 -17.67 13.11
CA ALA A 205 21.09 -18.08 11.91
C ALA A 205 21.72 -17.56 10.61
N TRP A 206 22.63 -16.60 10.69
CA TRP A 206 23.35 -16.04 9.55
C TRP A 206 24.24 -17.07 8.83
N SER A 207 24.24 -17.05 7.50
CA SER A 207 25.11 -17.86 6.64
C SER A 207 25.65 -17.02 5.47
N ASN A 208 26.89 -17.28 5.05
CA ASN A 208 27.48 -16.65 3.85
C ASN A 208 27.10 -17.39 2.54
N ASP A 209 26.36 -18.50 2.63
CA ASP A 209 25.88 -19.20 1.44
C ASP A 209 24.82 -18.33 0.73
N PRO A 210 25.01 -17.95 -0.55
CA PRO A 210 24.05 -17.15 -1.31
C PRO A 210 22.65 -17.76 -1.40
N GLY A 211 22.50 -19.08 -1.23
CA GLY A 211 21.20 -19.75 -1.19
C GLY A 211 20.48 -19.66 0.16
N GLN A 212 21.20 -19.38 1.24
CA GLN A 212 20.67 -19.42 2.61
C GLN A 212 20.59 -18.03 3.25
N LEU A 213 21.67 -17.23 3.17
CA LEU A 213 21.83 -15.90 3.76
C LEU A 213 21.10 -15.77 5.12
N CYS A 214 20.43 -14.65 5.39
CA CYS A 214 19.53 -14.50 6.52
C CYS A 214 18.06 -14.76 6.13
N TYR A 215 17.78 -15.54 5.08
CA TYR A 215 16.39 -15.75 4.62
C TYR A 215 15.49 -16.46 5.64
N GLY A 216 16.06 -17.10 6.67
CA GLY A 216 15.32 -17.69 7.79
C GLY A 216 15.18 -16.77 9.02
N CYS A 217 15.89 -15.64 9.05
CA CYS A 217 16.03 -14.78 10.22
C CYS A 217 14.78 -13.94 10.50
N GLY A 218 14.64 -13.52 11.75
CA GLY A 218 13.65 -12.53 12.17
C GLY A 218 13.86 -11.17 11.49
N SER A 219 15.11 -10.77 11.29
CA SER A 219 15.53 -9.55 10.61
C SER A 219 15.08 -9.52 9.15
N CYS A 220 15.08 -10.66 8.46
CA CYS A 220 14.58 -10.74 7.09
C CYS A 220 13.06 -10.62 7.04
N LYS A 221 12.34 -11.27 7.98
CA LYS A 221 10.89 -11.08 8.15
C LYS A 221 10.56 -9.61 8.43
N ALA A 222 11.35 -8.95 9.27
CA ALA A 222 11.23 -7.54 9.60
C ALA A 222 11.50 -6.62 8.39
N GLY A 223 12.50 -6.95 7.57
CA GLY A 223 12.81 -6.26 6.32
C GLY A 223 11.67 -6.36 5.31
N VAL A 224 11.07 -7.54 5.15
CA VAL A 224 9.87 -7.72 4.30
C VAL A 224 8.69 -6.88 4.79
N LEU A 225 8.48 -6.80 6.11
CA LEU A 225 7.46 -5.94 6.71
C LEU A 225 7.74 -4.45 6.47
N GLY A 226 9.01 -4.03 6.48
CA GLY A 226 9.42 -2.66 6.20
C GLY A 226 9.11 -2.26 4.75
N GLU A 227 9.48 -3.12 3.81
CA GLU A 227 9.18 -2.92 2.39
C GLU A 227 7.67 -2.84 2.14
N LEU A 228 6.91 -3.74 2.78
CA LEU A 228 5.46 -3.73 2.70
C LEU A 228 4.85 -2.44 3.27
N ARG A 229 5.33 -1.98 4.43
CA ARG A 229 4.88 -0.73 5.07
C ARG A 229 5.13 0.47 4.16
N GLU A 230 6.29 0.55 3.52
CA GLU A 230 6.63 1.61 2.56
C GLU A 230 5.62 1.65 1.41
N GLN A 231 5.32 0.49 0.83
CA GLN A 231 4.32 0.36 -0.23
C GLN A 231 2.91 0.73 0.26
N TRP A 232 2.54 0.31 1.47
CA TRP A 232 1.26 0.68 2.09
C TRP A 232 1.16 2.18 2.35
N ARG A 233 2.23 2.85 2.77
CA ARG A 233 2.23 4.30 2.97
C ARG A 233 2.00 5.03 1.65
N ARG A 234 2.68 4.62 0.58
CA ARG A 234 2.47 5.20 -0.77
C ARG A 234 1.04 5.01 -1.25
N ALA A 235 0.48 3.80 -1.10
CA ALA A 235 -0.91 3.52 -1.45
C ALA A 235 -1.91 4.32 -0.59
N SER A 236 -1.63 4.47 0.71
CA SER A 236 -2.47 5.24 1.64
C SER A 236 -2.50 6.73 1.29
N VAL A 237 -1.40 7.30 0.80
CA VAL A 237 -1.36 8.68 0.29
C VAL A 237 -2.27 8.84 -0.92
N ALA A 238 -2.22 7.90 -1.89
CA ALA A 238 -3.11 7.92 -3.04
C ALA A 238 -4.59 7.75 -2.63
N LEU A 239 -4.86 6.85 -1.67
CA LEU A 239 -6.20 6.62 -1.13
C LEU A 239 -6.74 7.86 -0.39
N LEU A 240 -5.88 8.56 0.35
CA LEU A 240 -6.23 9.81 1.03
C LEU A 240 -6.60 10.89 0.02
N ALA A 241 -5.80 11.08 -1.02
CA ALA A 241 -6.08 12.03 -2.10
C ALA A 241 -7.43 11.73 -2.79
N ALA A 242 -7.69 10.45 -3.11
CA ALA A 242 -8.97 10.02 -3.69
C ALA A 242 -10.15 10.28 -2.75
N THR A 243 -9.98 10.03 -1.45
CA THR A 243 -11.03 10.28 -0.45
C THR A 243 -11.35 11.77 -0.33
N VAL A 244 -10.34 12.64 -0.30
CA VAL A 244 -10.53 14.10 -0.30
C VAL A 244 -11.27 14.58 -1.54
N ALA A 245 -10.89 14.08 -2.73
CA ALA A 245 -11.58 14.40 -3.97
C ALA A 245 -13.06 13.95 -3.95
N LEU A 246 -13.34 12.76 -3.43
CA LEU A 246 -14.72 12.25 -3.30
C LEU A 246 -15.54 13.06 -2.31
N ILE A 247 -14.96 13.50 -1.19
CA ILE A 247 -15.63 14.40 -0.24
C ILE A 247 -15.99 15.71 -0.93
N PHE A 248 -15.07 16.30 -1.71
CA PHE A 248 -15.35 17.53 -2.46
C PHE A 248 -16.53 17.36 -3.44
N VAL A 249 -16.50 16.29 -4.26
CA VAL A 249 -17.59 15.97 -5.19
C VAL A 249 -18.91 15.75 -4.44
N TYR A 250 -18.88 15.07 -3.29
CA TYR A 250 -20.05 14.86 -2.45
C TYR A 250 -20.63 16.18 -1.92
N VAL A 251 -19.80 17.10 -1.43
CA VAL A 251 -20.26 18.43 -0.97
C VAL A 251 -20.89 19.21 -2.12
N VAL A 252 -20.26 19.24 -3.30
CA VAL A 252 -20.82 19.92 -4.49
C VAL A 252 -22.16 19.29 -4.90
N GLY A 253 -22.24 17.95 -4.90
CA GLY A 253 -23.48 17.22 -5.18
C GLY A 253 -24.59 17.53 -4.17
N CYS A 254 -24.26 17.60 -2.88
CA CYS A 254 -25.20 18.00 -1.82
C CYS A 254 -25.68 19.44 -2.01
N CYS A 255 -24.78 20.38 -2.33
CA CYS A 255 -25.11 21.78 -2.58
C CYS A 255 -26.04 21.92 -3.81
N ALA A 256 -25.72 21.24 -4.91
CA ALA A 256 -26.56 21.23 -6.11
C ALA A 256 -27.95 20.65 -5.83
N PHE A 257 -28.02 19.56 -5.07
CA PHE A 257 -29.30 18.96 -4.68
C PHE A 257 -30.14 19.88 -3.80
N ARG A 258 -29.53 20.49 -2.78
CA ARG A 258 -30.21 21.43 -1.88
C ARG A 258 -30.75 22.63 -2.66
N ASN A 259 -29.98 23.15 -3.61
CA ASN A 259 -30.42 24.25 -4.47
C ASN A 259 -31.63 23.85 -5.33
N ALA A 260 -31.60 22.67 -5.97
CA ALA A 260 -32.72 22.18 -6.78
C ALA A 260 -34.00 21.93 -5.93
N GLN A 261 -33.88 21.40 -4.72
CA GLN A 261 -35.02 21.27 -3.80
C GLN A 261 -35.60 22.63 -3.40
N THR A 262 -34.74 23.62 -3.17
CA THR A 262 -35.14 24.97 -2.77
C THR A 262 -35.90 25.67 -3.91
N GLU A 263 -35.42 25.56 -5.16
CA GLU A 263 -36.15 26.06 -6.34
C GLU A 263 -37.52 25.40 -6.54
N ASP A 264 -37.61 24.08 -6.34
CA ASP A 264 -38.86 23.34 -6.42
C ASP A 264 -39.88 23.81 -5.36
N MET A 265 -39.42 24.08 -4.14
CA MET A 265 -40.24 24.63 -3.04
C MET A 265 -40.73 26.05 -3.39
N PHE A 266 -39.86 26.92 -3.90
CA PHE A 266 -40.24 28.27 -4.32
C PHE A 266 -41.23 28.26 -5.49
N ARG A 267 -41.09 27.36 -6.48
CA ARG A 267 -42.09 27.22 -7.56
C ARG A 267 -43.45 26.81 -7.03
N ARG A 268 -43.52 25.83 -6.11
CA ARG A 268 -44.79 25.42 -5.49
C ARG A 268 -45.43 26.56 -4.71
N TYR A 269 -44.66 27.30 -3.92
CA TYR A 269 -45.16 28.47 -3.20
C TYR A 269 -45.71 29.54 -4.14
N LYS A 270 -45.01 29.83 -5.25
CA LYS A 270 -45.42 30.84 -6.22
C LYS A 270 -46.69 30.46 -7.01
N TRP A 271 -46.97 29.17 -7.17
CA TRP A 271 -48.17 28.68 -7.87
C TRP A 271 -49.34 28.38 -6.91
N GLY A 272 -49.07 28.10 -5.64
CA GLY A 272 -50.11 27.89 -4.61
C GLY A 272 -50.79 29.19 -4.13
N ASN A 273 -50.20 30.35 -4.40
CA ASN A 273 -50.71 31.66 -3.96
C ASN A 273 -51.56 32.39 -5.03
N ASN A 274 -51.95 31.70 -6.11
CA ASN A 274 -52.72 32.24 -7.24
C ASN A 274 -54.18 31.73 -7.29
N TYR A 275 -54.73 31.26 -6.16
CA TYR A 275 -56.14 30.91 -6.02
C TYR A 275 -56.77 31.70 -4.88
#